data_AF-A0A950KQ37-F1
#
_entry.id   AF-A0A950KQ37-F1
#
_cell.length_a   1.000
_cell.length_b   1.000
_cell.length_c   1.000
_cell.angle_alpha   90.00
_cell.angle_beta   90.00
_cell.angle_gamma   90.00
#
_symmetry.space_group_name_H-M   'P 1'
#
loop_
_entity.id
_entity.type
_entity.pdbx_description
1 polymer ?
#
loop_
_entity_poly.entity_id
_entity_poly.type
_entity_poly.pdbx_seq_one_letter_code
_entity_poly.pdbx_strand_id
1 'polypeptide(L)'
;MALDRQSIERKDFPLSDQGYDPQAVDAHLSALAAEIEKLKRSRQCSESLAAAAIDQVRSIVEGAESSAAGIQRQAEAEAGDIRSRAGVEAQATREHATSEARAYVANVSQAARTMGQRLQAMQNELDAVFEALRTGANRLNEDL
;
A
#
# COMPACT_ATOMS: atom_id res chain seq x y z
N MET A 1 -3.74 6.26 -51.39
CA MET A 1 -2.60 6.78 -52.16
C MET A 1 -2.88 6.53 -53.62
N ALA A 2 -3.16 7.61 -54.34
CA ALA A 2 -3.26 7.56 -55.79
C ALA A 2 -1.88 7.21 -56.35
N LEU A 3 -1.81 6.26 -57.28
CA LEU A 3 -0.62 6.08 -58.11
C LEU A 3 -0.29 7.43 -58.73
N ASP A 4 0.95 7.88 -58.57
CA ASP A 4 1.39 9.18 -59.07
C ASP A 4 1.28 9.15 -60.60
N ARG A 5 0.30 9.86 -61.14
CA ARG A 5 0.01 9.88 -62.59
C ARG A 5 1.20 10.41 -63.40
N GLN A 6 2.16 11.05 -62.74
CA GLN A 6 3.38 11.56 -63.34
C GLN A 6 4.41 10.45 -63.65
N SER A 7 4.27 9.24 -63.10
CA SER A 7 5.16 8.10 -63.39
C SER A 7 4.74 7.25 -64.59
N ILE A 8 3.55 7.50 -65.17
CA ILE A 8 3.10 6.86 -66.41
C ILE A 8 3.21 7.90 -67.52
N GLU A 9 4.42 8.15 -68.02
CA GLU A 9 4.61 9.05 -69.14
C GLU A 9 4.38 8.33 -70.46
N ARG A 10 3.75 9.01 -71.43
CA ARG A 10 3.49 8.50 -72.79
C ARG A 10 4.76 8.17 -73.61
N LYS A 11 5.93 8.35 -73.00
CA LYS A 11 7.28 8.17 -73.55
C LYS A 11 7.93 6.85 -73.17
N ASP A 12 7.36 6.10 -72.23
CA ASP A 12 7.91 4.82 -71.77
C ASP A 12 7.65 3.66 -72.75
N PHE A 13 6.84 3.90 -73.79
CA PHE A 13 6.44 2.88 -74.76
C PHE A 13 6.86 3.28 -76.18
N PRO A 14 7.65 2.44 -76.89
CA PRO A 14 7.98 2.68 -78.29
C PRO A 14 6.72 2.58 -79.16
N LEU A 15 6.60 3.52 -80.11
CA LEU A 15 5.51 3.58 -81.07
C LEU A 15 5.91 2.82 -82.33
N SER A 16 5.12 1.82 -82.70
CA SER A 16 5.19 1.16 -84.01
C SER A 16 4.05 1.69 -84.90
N ASP A 17 4.10 1.43 -86.21
CA ASP A 17 3.14 1.96 -87.20
C ASP A 17 1.65 1.63 -86.93
N GLN A 18 1.36 0.77 -85.94
CA GLN A 18 0.00 0.41 -85.48
C GLN A 18 -0.26 0.67 -83.98
N GLY A 19 0.56 1.47 -83.30
CA GLY A 19 0.34 1.88 -81.91
C GLY A 19 1.49 1.50 -80.95
N TYR A 20 1.17 1.36 -79.66
CA TYR A 20 2.16 0.94 -78.66
C TYR A 20 2.63 -0.49 -78.90
N ASP A 21 3.93 -0.72 -78.75
CA ASP A 21 4.51 -2.06 -78.77
C ASP A 21 3.92 -2.93 -77.64
N PRO A 22 3.17 -4.00 -77.97
CA PRO A 22 2.55 -4.88 -76.98
C PRO A 22 3.56 -5.49 -76.00
N GLN A 23 4.77 -5.81 -76.44
CA GLN A 23 5.78 -6.44 -75.58
C GLN A 23 6.34 -5.46 -74.55
N ALA A 24 6.55 -4.20 -74.93
CA ALA A 24 6.99 -3.15 -74.02
C ALA A 24 5.90 -2.82 -72.98
N VAL A 25 4.64 -2.83 -73.39
CA VAL A 25 3.49 -2.66 -72.49
C VAL A 25 3.38 -3.82 -71.50
N ASP A 26 3.47 -5.07 -71.99
CA ASP A 26 3.43 -6.25 -71.11
C ASP A 26 4.59 -6.28 -70.13
N ALA A 27 5.80 -5.90 -70.54
CA ALA A 27 6.96 -5.78 -69.67
C ALA A 27 6.72 -4.75 -68.55
N HIS A 28 6.20 -3.56 -68.88
CA HIS A 28 5.89 -2.53 -67.88
C HIS A 28 4.73 -2.94 -66.97
N LEU A 29 3.67 -3.55 -67.50
CA LEU A 29 2.56 -4.07 -66.70
C LEU A 29 3.03 -5.18 -65.75
N SER A 30 3.98 -6.02 -66.18
CA SER A 30 4.59 -7.04 -65.32
C SER A 30 5.42 -6.42 -64.18
N ALA A 31 6.17 -5.35 -64.47
CA ALA A 31 6.94 -4.61 -63.46
C ALA A 31 6.01 -3.91 -62.45
N LEU A 32 4.95 -3.25 -62.94
CA LEU A 32 3.94 -2.62 -62.09
C LEU A 32 3.19 -3.66 -61.25
N ALA A 33 2.86 -4.82 -61.82
CA ALA A 33 2.25 -5.93 -61.08
C ALA A 33 3.17 -6.41 -59.95
N ALA A 34 4.48 -6.54 -60.21
CA ALA A 34 5.46 -6.93 -59.19
C ALA A 34 5.61 -5.89 -58.07
N GLU A 35 5.59 -4.59 -58.40
CA GLU A 35 5.62 -3.51 -57.39
C GLU A 35 4.35 -3.48 -56.54
N ILE A 36 3.18 -3.63 -57.16
CA ILE A 36 1.89 -3.71 -56.45
C ILE A 36 1.87 -4.96 -55.55
N GLU A 37 2.37 -6.10 -56.02
CA GLU A 37 2.46 -7.31 -55.22
C GLU A 37 3.39 -7.11 -54.00
N LYS A 38 4.54 -6.47 -54.20
CA LYS A 38 5.47 -6.12 -53.11
C LYS A 38 4.82 -5.19 -52.07
N LEU A 39 4.05 -4.20 -52.51
CA LEU A 39 3.32 -3.28 -51.63
C LEU A 39 2.17 -3.98 -50.88
N LYS A 40 1.44 -4.87 -51.55
CA LYS A 40 0.40 -5.69 -50.91
C LYS A 40 1.00 -6.59 -49.82
N ARG A 41 2.14 -7.22 -50.12
CA ARG A 41 2.84 -8.10 -49.17
C ARG A 41 3.37 -7.34 -47.96
N SER A 42 3.91 -6.13 -48.14
CA SER A 42 4.36 -5.30 -47.01
C SER A 42 3.21 -4.84 -46.12
N ARG A 43 2.06 -4.49 -46.70
CA ARG A 43 0.84 -4.16 -45.95
C ARG A 43 0.30 -5.34 -45.14
N GLN A 44 0.20 -6.52 -45.74
CA GLN A 44 -0.24 -7.73 -45.05
C GLN A 44 0.69 -8.11 -43.90
N CYS A 45 2.00 -7.95 -44.09
CA CYS A 45 2.99 -8.17 -43.03
C CYS A 45 2.81 -7.16 -41.87
N SER A 46 2.57 -5.88 -42.19
CA SER A 46 2.29 -4.84 -41.20
C SER A 46 0.99 -5.07 -40.43
N GLU A 47 -0.07 -5.52 -41.10
CA GLU A 47 -1.35 -5.86 -40.48
C GLU A 47 -1.23 -7.06 -39.53
N SER A 48 -0.50 -8.10 -39.95
CA SER A 48 -0.19 -9.26 -39.12
C SER A 48 0.63 -8.89 -37.88
N LEU A 49 1.65 -8.04 -38.03
CA LEU A 49 2.45 -7.54 -36.92
C LEU A 49 1.61 -6.71 -35.93
N ALA A 50 0.70 -5.87 -36.44
CA ALA A 50 -0.20 -5.08 -35.61
C ALA A 50 -1.17 -5.98 -34.83
N ALA A 51 -1.73 -7.01 -35.45
CA ALA A 51 -2.59 -7.98 -34.79
C ALA A 51 -1.85 -8.73 -33.66
N ALA A 52 -0.64 -9.23 -33.95
CA ALA A 52 0.20 -9.89 -32.95
C ALA A 52 0.58 -8.95 -31.78
N ALA A 53 0.85 -7.67 -32.06
CA ALA A 53 1.14 -6.68 -31.03
C ALA A 53 -0.08 -6.39 -30.15
N ILE A 54 -1.29 -6.33 -30.72
CA ILE A 54 -2.54 -6.14 -29.97
C ILE A 54 -2.78 -7.32 -29.02
N ASP A 55 -2.59 -8.56 -29.50
CA ASP A 55 -2.75 -9.75 -28.67
C ASP A 55 -1.70 -9.82 -27.55
N GLN A 56 -0.46 -9.41 -27.84
CA GLN A 56 0.59 -9.31 -26.83
C GLN A 56 0.25 -8.27 -25.75
N VAL A 57 -0.24 -7.09 -26.14
CA VAL A 57 -0.66 -6.04 -25.19
C VAL A 57 -1.83 -6.53 -24.35
N ARG A 58 -2.83 -7.20 -24.96
CA ARG A 58 -3.97 -7.78 -24.24
C ARG A 58 -3.51 -8.78 -23.17
N SER A 59 -2.63 -9.70 -23.54
CA SER A 59 -2.07 -10.69 -22.61
C SER A 59 -1.33 -10.05 -21.43
N ILE A 60 -0.56 -8.98 -21.69
CA ILE A 60 0.13 -8.23 -20.63
C ILE A 60 -0.87 -7.55 -19.70
N VAL A 61 -1.91 -6.91 -20.23
CA VAL A 61 -2.92 -6.22 -19.43
C VAL A 61 -3.71 -7.20 -18.57
N GLU A 62 -4.15 -8.33 -19.14
CA GLU A 62 -4.83 -9.39 -18.38
C GLU A 62 -3.94 -9.95 -17.25
N GLY A 63 -2.65 -10.16 -17.53
CA GLY A 63 -1.67 -10.56 -16.51
C GLY A 63 -1.48 -9.51 -15.41
N ALA A 64 -1.43 -8.23 -15.79
CA ALA A 64 -1.28 -7.12 -14.86
C ALA A 64 -2.54 -6.95 -13.97
N GLU A 65 -3.74 -7.07 -14.55
CA GLU A 65 -5.00 -7.00 -13.80
C GLU A 65 -5.14 -8.16 -12.81
N SER A 66 -4.81 -9.38 -13.23
CA SER A 66 -4.80 -10.56 -12.36
C SER A 66 -3.81 -10.39 -11.21
N SER A 67 -2.60 -9.89 -11.50
CA SER A 67 -1.58 -9.58 -10.50
C SER A 67 -2.04 -8.50 -9.52
N ALA A 68 -2.61 -7.40 -10.02
CA ALA A 68 -3.14 -6.32 -9.20
C ALA A 68 -4.27 -6.79 -8.28
N ALA A 69 -5.21 -7.60 -8.79
CA ALA A 69 -6.27 -8.21 -7.99
C ALA A 69 -5.73 -9.20 -6.94
N GLY A 70 -4.61 -9.87 -7.23
CA GLY A 70 -3.87 -10.68 -6.26
C GLY A 70 -3.28 -9.83 -5.14
N ILE A 71 -2.56 -8.76 -5.50
CA ILE A 71 -1.94 -7.83 -4.55
C ILE A 71 -2.99 -7.17 -3.67
N GLN A 72 -4.12 -6.73 -4.24
CA GLN A 72 -5.18 -6.09 -3.48
C GLN A 72 -5.79 -7.05 -2.44
N ARG A 73 -6.13 -8.29 -2.85
CA ARG A 73 -6.67 -9.29 -1.90
C ARG A 73 -5.68 -9.62 -0.78
N GLN A 74 -4.41 -9.74 -1.11
CA GLN A 74 -3.36 -9.98 -0.12
C GLN A 74 -3.23 -8.82 0.86
N ALA A 75 -3.19 -7.58 0.36
CA ALA A 75 -3.13 -6.38 1.19
C ALA A 75 -4.35 -6.23 2.10
N GLU A 76 -5.56 -6.54 1.60
CA GLU A 76 -6.79 -6.52 2.40
C GLU A 76 -6.77 -7.57 3.51
N ALA A 77 -6.28 -8.79 3.22
CA ALA A 77 -6.13 -9.85 4.21
C ALA A 77 -5.11 -9.48 5.29
N GLU A 78 -3.94 -8.97 4.89
CA GLU A 78 -2.89 -8.49 5.80
C GLU A 78 -3.38 -7.33 6.66
N ALA A 79 -4.08 -6.35 6.07
CA ALA A 79 -4.67 -5.24 6.82
C ALA A 79 -5.73 -5.72 7.81
N GLY A 80 -6.53 -6.73 7.43
CA GLY A 80 -7.48 -7.38 8.32
C GLY A 80 -6.79 -8.04 9.53
N ASP A 81 -5.73 -8.81 9.27
CA ASP A 81 -4.95 -9.48 10.30
C ASP A 81 -4.25 -8.48 11.25
N ILE A 82 -3.61 -7.44 10.70
CA ILE A 82 -2.97 -6.38 11.49
C ILE A 82 -3.98 -5.70 12.40
N ARG A 83 -5.17 -5.34 11.89
CA ARG A 83 -6.23 -4.73 12.70
C ARG A 83 -6.72 -5.65 13.81
N SER A 84 -6.88 -6.94 13.51
CA SER A 84 -7.30 -7.95 14.49
C SER A 84 -6.26 -8.08 15.61
N ARG A 85 -4.98 -8.28 15.24
CA ARG A 85 -3.87 -8.39 16.20
C ARG A 85 -3.72 -7.13 17.06
N ALA A 86 -3.75 -5.94 16.43
CA ALA A 86 -3.69 -4.67 17.15
C ALA A 86 -4.88 -4.50 18.11
N GLY A 87 -6.07 -4.97 17.73
CA GLY A 87 -7.25 -4.95 18.60
C GLY A 87 -7.09 -5.84 19.84
N VAL A 88 -6.60 -7.06 19.65
CA VAL A 88 -6.33 -8.01 20.75
C VAL A 88 -5.23 -7.48 21.67
N GLU A 89 -4.13 -6.99 21.11
CA GLU A 89 -3.01 -6.43 21.87
C GLU A 89 -3.43 -5.21 22.68
N ALA A 90 -4.14 -4.25 22.05
CA ALA A 90 -4.64 -3.08 22.74
C ALA A 90 -5.59 -3.43 23.89
N GLN A 91 -6.43 -4.45 23.71
CA GLN A 91 -7.30 -4.93 24.78
C GLN A 91 -6.50 -5.53 25.93
N ALA A 92 -5.54 -6.40 25.63
CA ALA A 92 -4.67 -7.02 26.64
C ALA A 92 -3.87 -5.97 27.42
N THR A 93 -3.31 -4.96 26.74
CA THR A 93 -2.58 -3.86 27.39
C THR A 93 -3.50 -3.05 28.30
N ARG A 94 -4.73 -2.73 27.86
CA ARG A 94 -5.71 -2.01 28.70
C ARG A 94 -6.09 -2.80 29.94
N GLU A 95 -6.34 -4.10 29.79
CA GLU A 95 -6.67 -4.98 30.91
C GLU A 95 -5.52 -5.08 31.91
N HIS A 96 -4.29 -5.26 31.41
CA HIS A 96 -3.08 -5.29 32.22
C HIS A 96 -2.88 -3.99 32.99
N ALA A 97 -2.89 -2.85 32.30
CA ALA A 97 -2.72 -1.54 32.91
C ALA A 97 -3.82 -1.24 33.95
N THR A 98 -5.07 -1.64 33.68
CA THR A 98 -6.17 -1.48 34.64
C THR A 98 -5.96 -2.35 35.88
N SER A 99 -5.50 -3.59 35.70
CA SER A 99 -5.18 -4.50 36.80
C SER A 99 -4.05 -3.94 37.67
N GLU A 100 -2.97 -3.48 37.05
CA GLU A 100 -1.82 -2.88 37.75
C GLU A 100 -2.23 -1.60 38.50
N ALA A 101 -3.00 -0.71 37.87
CA ALA A 101 -3.47 0.51 38.51
C ALA A 101 -4.32 0.19 39.75
N ARG A 102 -5.21 -0.81 39.67
CA ARG A 102 -6.01 -1.25 40.82
C ARG A 102 -5.14 -1.82 41.94
N ALA A 103 -4.17 -2.66 41.60
CA ALA A 103 -3.23 -3.22 42.57
C ALA A 103 -2.40 -2.13 43.24
N TYR A 104 -1.91 -1.15 42.48
CA TYR A 104 -1.17 -0.02 43.00
C TYR A 104 -1.99 0.83 43.96
N VAL A 105 -3.23 1.20 43.58
CA VAL A 105 -4.13 1.96 44.45
C VAL A 105 -4.45 1.18 45.74
N ALA A 106 -4.67 -0.13 45.65
CA ALA A 106 -4.88 -0.97 46.82
C ALA A 106 -3.67 -0.93 47.76
N ASN A 107 -2.46 -1.08 47.23
CA ASN A 107 -1.21 -1.03 48.00
C ASN A 107 -1.01 0.33 48.67
N VAL A 108 -1.22 1.43 47.93
CA VAL A 108 -1.09 2.80 48.47
C VAL A 108 -2.13 3.03 49.57
N SER A 109 -3.38 2.59 49.38
CA SER A 109 -4.41 2.73 50.40
C SER A 109 -4.08 1.96 51.68
N GLN A 110 -3.47 0.77 51.55
CA GLN A 110 -3.04 -0.04 52.69
C GLN A 110 -1.85 0.57 53.42
N ALA A 111 -0.89 1.12 52.67
CA ALA A 111 0.25 1.84 53.24
C ALA A 111 -0.22 3.10 53.99
N ALA A 112 -1.15 3.87 53.41
CA ALA A 112 -1.72 5.06 54.05
C ALA A 112 -2.46 4.71 55.35
N ARG A 113 -3.25 3.63 55.37
CA ARG A 113 -3.91 3.14 56.60
C ARG A 113 -2.90 2.78 57.68
N THR A 114 -1.86 2.02 57.32
CA THR A 114 -0.79 1.65 58.26
C THR A 114 -0.08 2.89 58.82
N MET A 115 0.20 3.88 57.97
CA MET A 115 0.82 5.13 58.40
C MET A 115 -0.09 5.92 59.34
N GLY A 116 -1.40 5.99 59.05
CA GLY A 116 -2.38 6.61 59.93
C GLY A 116 -2.45 5.96 61.31
N GLN A 117 -2.43 4.62 61.36
CA GLN A 117 -2.38 3.88 62.63
C GLN A 117 -1.11 4.19 63.43
N ARG A 118 0.05 4.29 62.78
CA ARG A 118 1.31 4.65 63.43
C ARG A 118 1.31 6.08 63.95
N LEU A 119 0.79 7.02 63.18
CA LEU A 119 0.63 8.41 63.62
C LEU A 119 -0.28 8.51 64.84
N GLN A 120 -1.39 7.76 64.86
CA GLN A 120 -2.29 7.71 66.01
C GLN A 120 -1.64 7.10 67.24
N ALA A 121 -0.84 6.04 67.07
CA ALA A 121 -0.06 5.46 68.16
C ALA A 121 0.96 6.47 68.73
N MET A 122 1.71 7.17 67.86
CA MET A 122 2.65 8.21 68.28
C MET A 122 1.95 9.37 69.00
N GLN A 123 0.75 9.77 68.54
CA GLN A 123 -0.04 10.81 69.23
C GLN A 123 -0.41 10.38 70.65
N ASN A 124 -0.89 9.14 70.82
CA ASN A 124 -1.24 8.63 72.15
C ASN A 124 -0.01 8.54 73.08
N GLU A 125 1.16 8.16 72.54
CA GLU A 125 2.42 8.15 73.29
C GLU A 125 2.82 9.56 73.72
N LEU A 126 2.69 10.57 72.84
CA LEU A 126 2.97 11.96 73.17
C LEU A 126 2.03 12.49 74.26
N ASP A 127 0.72 12.22 74.15
CA ASP A 127 -0.26 12.62 75.16
C ASP A 127 0.04 11.98 76.53
N ALA A 128 0.43 10.70 76.54
CA ALA A 128 0.87 10.02 77.76
C ALA A 128 2.13 10.65 78.37
N VAL A 129 3.10 11.07 77.55
CA VAL A 129 4.30 11.78 78.00
C VAL A 129 3.95 13.15 78.57
N PHE A 130 3.04 13.89 77.93
CA PHE A 130 2.56 15.19 78.44
C PHE A 130 1.86 15.06 79.80
N GLU A 131 0.98 14.07 79.96
CA GLU A 131 0.29 13.84 81.24
C GLU A 131 1.26 13.37 82.35
N ALA A 132 2.25 12.54 82.01
CA ALA A 132 3.31 12.15 82.93
C ALA A 132 4.14 13.37 83.39
N LEU A 133 4.49 14.27 82.45
CA LEU A 133 5.23 15.50 82.74
C LEU A 133 4.41 16.43 83.64
N ARG A 134 3.12 16.62 83.36
CA ARG A 134 2.20 17.44 84.16
C ARG A 134 2.05 16.90 85.59
N THR A 135 1.87 15.59 85.71
CA THR A 135 1.76 14.92 87.02
C THR A 135 3.07 15.04 87.80
N GLY A 136 4.22 14.85 87.15
CA GLY A 136 5.53 15.03 87.75
C GLY A 136 5.78 16.47 88.24
N ALA A 137 5.38 17.47 87.45
CA ALA A 137 5.49 18.88 87.82
C ALA A 137 4.61 19.25 89.03
N ASN A 138 3.36 18.77 89.07
CA ASN A 138 2.47 19.01 90.21
C ASN A 138 3.03 18.40 91.50
N ARG A 139 3.57 17.17 91.44
CA ARG A 139 4.18 16.52 92.60
C ARG A 139 5.40 17.27 93.12
N LEU A 140 6.27 17.74 92.22
CA LEU A 140 7.42 18.58 92.60
C LEU A 140 7.00 19.88 93.31
N ASN A 141 5.85 20.45 92.93
CA ASN A 141 5.33 21.65 93.56
C ASN A 141 4.64 21.38 94.92
N GLU A 142 4.18 20.15 95.17
CA GLU A 142 3.63 19.73 96.47
C GLU A 142 4.74 19.36 97.49
N ASP A 143 5.90 18.91 97.00
CA ASP A 143 7.04 18.51 97.83
C ASP A 143 7.95 19.70 98.28
N LEU A 144 7.71 20.93 97.78
CA LEU A 144 8.45 22.18 98.10
C LEU A 144 7.69 23.07 99.10
#